data_AF-A0A3D8HQI3-F1
#
_entry.id   AF-A0A3D8HQI3-F1
#
_cell.length_a   1.000
_cell.length_b   1.000
_cell.length_c   1.000
_cell.angle_alpha   90.00
_cell.angle_beta   90.00
_cell.angle_gamma   90.00
#
_symmetry.space_group_name_H-M   'P 1'
#
loop_
_entity.id
_entity.type
_entity.pdbx_description
1 polymer ?
#
loop_
_entity_poly.entity_id
_entity_poly.type
_entity_poly.pdbx_seq_one_letter_code
_entity_poly.pdbx_strand_id
1 'polypeptide(L)'
;MCSRQNFQHAKNTKNNTPTKDNPTQNIFYSIFSRFDTRFFADLTNSLHSHPAFLAFKEAFPHTLPIFVGYILMGATFGILLQKAGFSWVWALGMGVVIYAGAMQFACVALLANGVSLLESFLLALMINSRQIFYALSALSLFRGVEKKKKWYLIFSLTDETFALLNLKKPRPSSQSANPNTLKTSPKSQAAHKAKIDSGYFMFFIALLNQTYWVIGCVSGALLSQHLTSFNAQGMAFVMNAIFIVLFIEQWRVVRDKSPALIGIFVSLICLWIFGKDIFLLPSLVLICALLFWLEKDKSLKSNKFFK
;
A
#
# COMPACT_ATOMS: atom_id res chain seq x y z
N MET A 1 -69.73 -22.52 31.57
CA MET A 1 -69.24 -21.70 32.69
C MET A 1 -68.26 -20.67 32.11
N CYS A 2 -68.71 -19.42 31.91
CA CYS A 2 -68.28 -18.21 32.66
C CYS A 2 -66.80 -17.85 32.46
N SER A 3 -66.35 -16.62 32.20
CA SER A 3 -66.96 -15.29 32.07
C SER A 3 -65.90 -14.30 31.55
N ARG A 4 -66.36 -13.16 31.00
CA ARG A 4 -65.62 -11.89 30.82
C ARG A 4 -65.05 -11.34 32.14
N GLN A 5 -63.97 -10.53 32.06
CA GLN A 5 -63.73 -9.23 32.74
C GLN A 5 -62.29 -8.74 32.43
N ASN A 6 -62.08 -7.65 31.67
CA ASN A 6 -61.94 -6.25 32.11
C ASN A 6 -60.94 -6.01 33.25
N PHE A 7 -59.85 -5.27 32.98
CA PHE A 7 -59.32 -4.26 33.91
C PHE A 7 -58.51 -3.19 33.15
N GLN A 8 -59.08 -1.98 33.05
CA GLN A 8 -58.32 -0.75 32.87
C GLN A 8 -57.78 -0.30 34.24
N HIS A 9 -56.57 0.26 34.27
CA HIS A 9 -56.21 1.22 35.31
C HIS A 9 -55.37 2.36 34.74
N ALA A 10 -55.96 3.55 34.75
CA ALA A 10 -55.32 4.84 34.56
C ALA A 10 -54.48 5.23 35.79
N LYS A 11 -53.41 6.03 35.60
CA LYS A 11 -53.18 7.31 36.32
C LYS A 11 -51.90 8.03 35.86
N ASN A 12 -51.99 9.35 35.99
CA ASN A 12 -51.21 10.44 35.46
C ASN A 12 -50.52 11.16 36.62
N THR A 13 -49.22 11.54 36.56
CA THR A 13 -48.64 12.50 37.53
C THR A 13 -47.36 13.21 37.05
N LYS A 14 -47.53 14.53 36.88
CA LYS A 14 -46.76 15.66 37.47
C LYS A 14 -45.41 16.11 36.87
N ASN A 15 -45.50 17.33 36.33
CA ASN A 15 -44.48 18.38 36.21
C ASN A 15 -43.56 18.52 37.44
N ASN A 16 -42.30 18.90 37.20
CA ASN A 16 -41.51 19.72 38.11
C ASN A 16 -40.39 20.44 37.33
N THR A 17 -40.54 21.75 37.16
CA THR A 17 -39.47 22.74 36.94
C THR A 17 -39.12 23.38 38.28
N PRO A 18 -37.83 23.60 38.62
CA PRO A 18 -37.45 24.58 39.62
C PRO A 18 -36.88 25.84 38.98
N THR A 19 -37.29 26.97 39.52
CA THR A 19 -36.92 28.35 39.21
C THR A 19 -35.75 28.84 40.08
N LYS A 20 -35.08 29.91 39.58
CA LYS A 20 -34.40 31.03 40.27
C LYS A 20 -32.87 31.06 40.39
N ASP A 21 -32.33 31.99 39.59
CA ASP A 21 -31.55 33.17 39.99
C ASP A 21 -30.12 33.01 40.52
N ASN A 22 -29.13 33.16 39.61
CA ASN A 22 -27.78 33.62 39.94
C ASN A 22 -27.26 34.56 38.81
N PRO A 23 -27.10 35.88 39.04
CA PRO A 23 -26.91 36.86 37.96
C PRO A 23 -25.52 36.83 37.29
N THR A 24 -24.57 36.04 37.80
CA THR A 24 -23.22 35.88 37.21
C THR A 24 -23.10 34.73 36.20
N GLN A 25 -24.07 33.81 36.13
CA GLN A 25 -24.08 32.76 35.09
C GLN A 25 -24.60 33.27 33.73
N ASN A 26 -25.38 34.34 33.69
CA ASN A 26 -26.03 34.83 32.46
C ASN A 26 -25.08 35.52 31.46
N ILE A 27 -23.90 35.96 31.88
CA ILE A 27 -22.92 36.60 30.98
C ILE A 27 -22.12 35.55 30.20
N PHE A 28 -21.80 34.41 30.83
CA PHE A 28 -21.10 33.31 30.15
C PHE A 28 -22.00 32.58 29.13
N TYR A 29 -23.28 32.35 29.46
CA TYR A 29 -24.22 31.71 28.53
C TYR A 29 -24.63 32.62 27.36
N SER A 30 -24.67 33.94 27.51
CA SER A 30 -24.98 34.85 26.39
C SER A 30 -23.84 35.03 25.40
N ILE A 31 -22.59 34.80 25.83
CA ILE A 31 -21.41 34.82 24.95
C ILE A 31 -21.26 33.47 24.21
N PHE A 32 -21.58 32.34 24.86
CA PHE A 32 -21.44 31.01 24.24
C PHE A 32 -22.65 30.59 23.38
N SER A 33 -23.84 31.17 23.59
CA SER A 33 -25.04 30.88 22.78
C SER A 33 -25.03 31.53 21.38
N ARG A 34 -24.02 32.34 21.05
CA ARG A 34 -23.80 32.87 19.70
C ARG A 34 -22.94 31.95 18.80
N PHE A 35 -22.35 30.90 19.34
CA PHE A 35 -21.72 29.88 18.51
C PHE A 35 -22.75 28.83 18.12
N ASP A 36 -23.29 29.00 16.92
CA ASP A 36 -24.32 28.15 16.34
C ASP A 36 -23.86 26.68 16.37
N THR A 37 -24.47 25.89 17.26
CA THR A 37 -24.25 24.44 17.34
C THR A 37 -24.67 23.75 16.05
N ARG A 38 -25.52 24.38 15.23
CA ARG A 38 -25.83 23.92 13.88
C ARG A 38 -24.67 24.13 12.92
N PHE A 39 -23.86 25.17 13.07
CA PHE A 39 -22.68 25.38 12.22
C PHE A 39 -21.59 24.33 12.51
N PHE A 40 -21.33 24.01 13.78
CA PHE A 40 -20.39 22.93 14.12
C PHE A 40 -20.93 21.55 13.76
N ALA A 41 -22.25 21.31 13.89
CA ALA A 41 -22.91 20.08 13.45
C ALA A 41 -22.95 19.96 11.91
N ASP A 42 -23.19 21.05 11.18
CA ASP A 42 -23.14 21.10 9.72
C ASP A 42 -21.71 21.00 9.20
N LEU A 43 -20.71 21.54 9.90
CA LEU A 43 -19.31 21.39 9.55
C LEU A 43 -18.83 19.94 9.77
N THR A 44 -19.26 19.30 10.87
CA THR A 44 -18.98 17.88 11.11
C THR A 44 -19.74 16.97 10.14
N ASN A 45 -20.98 17.29 9.78
CA ASN A 45 -21.74 16.59 8.74
C ASN A 45 -21.19 16.85 7.32
N SER A 46 -20.63 18.03 7.05
CA SER A 46 -20.00 18.39 5.77
C SER A 46 -18.63 17.70 5.61
N LEU A 47 -17.86 17.54 6.68
CA LEU A 47 -16.66 16.69 6.67
C LEU A 47 -16.98 15.19 6.61
N HIS A 48 -18.04 14.72 7.29
CA HIS A 48 -18.50 13.32 7.22
C HIS A 48 -19.17 12.93 5.89
N SER A 49 -19.53 13.89 5.04
CA SER A 49 -20.21 13.64 3.77
C SER A 49 -19.28 13.64 2.55
N HIS A 50 -18.00 13.99 2.72
CA HIS A 50 -17.04 13.87 1.63
C HIS A 50 -16.74 12.39 1.32
N PRO A 51 -16.99 11.91 0.09
CA PRO A 51 -16.79 10.50 -0.29
C PRO A 51 -15.36 10.01 -0.05
N ALA A 52 -14.40 10.94 -0.02
CA ALA A 52 -13.00 10.67 0.28
C ALA A 52 -12.75 10.23 1.73
N PHE A 53 -13.38 10.88 2.72
CA PHE A 53 -13.16 10.55 4.13
C PHE A 53 -13.74 9.17 4.49
N LEU A 54 -14.94 8.86 3.96
CA LEU A 54 -15.52 7.51 4.13
C LEU A 54 -14.63 6.44 3.48
N ALA A 55 -14.12 6.71 2.27
CA ALA A 55 -13.24 5.77 1.58
C ALA A 55 -11.93 5.53 2.34
N PHE A 56 -11.33 6.57 2.93
CA PHE A 56 -10.14 6.46 3.78
C PHE A 56 -10.40 5.62 5.03
N LYS A 57 -11.49 5.92 5.76
CA LYS A 57 -11.86 5.20 6.98
C LYS A 57 -12.12 3.72 6.73
N GLU A 58 -12.68 3.38 5.56
CA GLU A 58 -12.90 1.99 5.15
C GLU A 58 -11.60 1.31 4.68
N ALA A 59 -10.70 2.04 4.02
CA ALA A 59 -9.43 1.50 3.53
C ALA A 59 -8.43 1.21 4.66
N PHE A 60 -8.37 2.05 5.70
CA PHE A 60 -7.33 1.98 6.74
C PHE A 60 -7.28 0.63 7.50
N PRO A 61 -8.40 0.04 7.98
CA PRO A 61 -8.35 -1.26 8.65
C PRO A 61 -7.84 -2.39 7.76
N HIS A 62 -7.91 -2.21 6.44
CA HIS A 62 -7.48 -3.22 5.49
C HIS A 62 -5.98 -3.16 5.19
N THR A 63 -5.32 -2.02 5.42
CA THR A 63 -3.89 -1.83 5.18
C THR A 63 -3.04 -2.08 6.43
N LEU A 64 -3.64 -2.26 7.62
CA LEU A 64 -2.95 -2.55 8.88
C LEU A 64 -1.99 -3.77 8.83
N PRO A 65 -2.33 -4.90 8.17
CA PRO A 65 -1.37 -6.00 8.03
C PRO A 65 -0.15 -5.64 7.19
N ILE A 66 -0.33 -4.81 6.16
CA ILE A 66 0.73 -4.36 5.25
C ILE A 66 1.63 -3.33 5.94
N PHE A 67 1.04 -2.47 6.77
CA PHE A 67 1.73 -1.42 7.53
C PHE A 67 2.96 -1.95 8.28
N VAL A 68 2.82 -3.03 9.05
CA VAL A 68 3.93 -3.56 9.87
C VAL A 68 5.09 -4.01 8.99
N GLY A 69 4.80 -4.73 7.90
CA GLY A 69 5.83 -5.18 6.95
C GLY A 69 6.52 -4.01 6.26
N TYR A 70 5.77 -3.00 5.83
CA TYR A 70 6.30 -1.84 5.11
C TYR A 70 7.18 -0.96 5.99
N ILE A 71 6.79 -0.73 7.25
CA ILE A 71 7.60 0.03 8.19
C ILE A 71 8.92 -0.71 8.48
N LEU A 72 8.87 -2.02 8.73
CA LEU A 72 10.05 -2.82 9.04
C LEU A 72 11.01 -2.93 7.85
N MET A 73 10.48 -3.23 6.66
CA MET A 73 11.29 -3.31 5.44
C MET A 73 11.85 -1.94 5.07
N GLY A 74 11.02 -0.89 5.12
CA GLY A 74 11.45 0.49 4.88
C GLY A 74 12.54 0.92 5.86
N ALA A 75 12.40 0.62 7.16
CA ALA A 75 13.40 0.93 8.16
C ALA A 75 14.73 0.22 7.89
N THR A 76 14.68 -1.05 7.47
CA THR A 76 15.86 -1.81 7.06
C THR A 76 16.57 -1.14 5.88
N PHE A 77 15.82 -0.72 4.87
CA PHE A 77 16.35 0.05 3.74
C PHE A 77 16.99 1.37 4.20
N GLY A 78 16.32 2.13 5.07
CA GLY A 78 16.82 3.40 5.58
C GLY A 78 18.14 3.27 6.35
N ILE A 79 18.24 2.25 7.21
CA ILE A 79 19.48 1.92 7.94
C ILE A 79 20.58 1.56 6.93
N LEU A 80 20.27 0.69 5.97
CA LEU A 80 21.21 0.24 4.95
C LEU A 80 21.77 1.42 4.13
N LEU A 81 20.89 2.30 3.65
CA LEU A 81 21.24 3.45 2.84
C LEU A 81 22.15 4.41 3.61
N GLN A 82 21.87 4.63 4.89
CA GLN A 82 22.72 5.48 5.71
C GLN A 82 24.07 4.87 6.00
N LYS A 83 24.13 3.56 6.24
CA LYS A 83 25.39 2.86 6.42
C LYS A 83 26.22 2.80 5.13
N ALA A 84 25.59 2.93 3.96
CA ALA A 84 26.28 3.15 2.69
C ALA A 84 26.82 4.59 2.51
N GLY A 85 26.57 5.49 3.48
CA GLY A 85 27.10 6.86 3.51
C GLY A 85 26.11 7.94 3.06
N PHE A 86 24.87 7.59 2.73
CA PHE A 86 23.87 8.56 2.27
C PHE A 86 23.06 9.16 3.42
N SER A 87 22.66 10.42 3.29
CA SER A 87 21.82 11.09 4.29
C SER A 87 20.36 10.59 4.26
N TRP A 88 19.60 10.85 5.33
CA TRP A 88 18.16 10.53 5.40
C TRP A 88 17.34 11.20 4.30
N VAL A 89 17.83 12.30 3.71
CA VAL A 89 17.19 12.99 2.59
C VAL A 89 17.12 12.08 1.36
N TRP A 90 18.17 11.30 1.11
CA TRP A 90 18.16 10.29 0.05
C TRP A 90 17.17 9.17 0.35
N ALA A 91 16.98 8.78 1.61
CA ALA A 91 15.97 7.79 2.00
C ALA A 91 14.55 8.28 1.68
N LEU A 92 14.26 9.56 1.98
CA LEU A 92 13.00 10.21 1.63
C LEU A 92 12.82 10.27 0.11
N GLY A 93 13.83 10.78 -0.62
CA GLY A 93 13.79 10.92 -2.07
C GLY A 93 13.57 9.57 -2.78
N MET A 94 14.33 8.55 -2.40
CA MET A 94 14.18 7.20 -2.95
C MET A 94 12.85 6.57 -2.55
N GLY A 95 12.37 6.75 -1.31
CA GLY A 95 11.07 6.21 -0.89
C GLY A 95 9.87 6.81 -1.62
N VAL A 96 9.97 8.08 -2.03
CA VAL A 96 8.90 8.76 -2.79
C VAL A 96 8.99 8.45 -4.29
N VAL A 97 10.20 8.40 -4.86
CA VAL A 97 10.41 8.28 -6.32
C VAL A 97 10.59 6.84 -6.78
N ILE A 98 11.33 6.02 -6.02
CA ILE A 98 11.72 4.67 -6.39
C ILE A 98 10.91 3.68 -5.58
N TYR A 99 9.67 3.45 -6.00
CA TYR A 99 8.75 2.54 -5.33
C TYR A 99 8.85 1.11 -5.89
N ALA A 100 10.01 0.48 -5.68
CA ALA A 100 10.39 -0.78 -6.34
C ALA A 100 10.91 -1.88 -5.41
N GLY A 101 10.75 -1.73 -4.08
CA GLY A 101 11.08 -2.73 -3.07
C GLY A 101 12.47 -3.33 -3.24
N ALA A 102 12.55 -4.56 -3.75
CA ALA A 102 13.78 -5.29 -4.05
C ALA A 102 14.82 -4.47 -4.85
N MET A 103 14.39 -3.72 -5.87
CA MET A 103 15.32 -2.90 -6.65
C MET A 103 15.84 -1.71 -5.84
N GLN A 104 15.07 -1.20 -4.89
CA GLN A 104 15.51 -0.11 -4.02
C GLN A 104 16.65 -0.57 -3.11
N PHE A 105 16.59 -1.80 -2.58
CA PHE A 105 17.70 -2.43 -1.84
C PHE A 105 18.92 -2.69 -2.73
N ALA A 106 18.71 -3.27 -3.92
CA ALA A 106 19.80 -3.50 -4.88
C ALA A 106 20.49 -2.19 -5.30
N CYS A 107 19.72 -1.11 -5.44
CA CYS A 107 20.23 0.21 -5.81
C CYS A 107 21.25 0.74 -4.80
N VAL A 108 21.08 0.48 -3.50
CA VAL A 108 22.08 0.87 -2.48
C VAL A 108 23.43 0.22 -2.76
N ALA A 109 23.44 -1.08 -3.08
CA ALA A 109 24.66 -1.79 -3.40
C ALA A 109 25.27 -1.32 -4.73
N LEU A 110 24.46 -1.02 -5.75
CA LEU A 110 24.95 -0.49 -7.03
C LEU A 110 25.59 0.89 -6.88
N LEU A 111 24.97 1.77 -6.09
CA LEU A 111 25.50 3.09 -5.78
C LEU A 111 26.80 2.99 -4.96
N ALA A 112 26.87 2.08 -3.99
CA ALA A 112 28.05 1.91 -3.15
C ALA A 112 29.26 1.31 -3.90
N ASN A 113 29.01 0.43 -4.87
CA ASN A 113 30.08 -0.22 -5.65
C ASN A 113 30.48 0.57 -6.91
N GLY A 114 29.83 1.70 -7.22
CA GLY A 114 30.18 2.53 -8.37
C GLY A 114 29.91 1.87 -9.73
N VAL A 115 28.88 1.03 -9.81
CA VAL A 115 28.48 0.35 -11.06
C VAL A 115 28.09 1.38 -12.12
N SER A 116 28.38 1.11 -13.39
CA SER A 116 28.07 2.06 -14.47
C SER A 116 26.56 2.38 -14.55
N LEU A 117 26.22 3.59 -15.00
CA LEU A 117 24.81 4.01 -15.11
C LEU A 117 24.02 3.11 -16.06
N LEU A 118 24.65 2.66 -17.16
CA LEU A 118 24.02 1.78 -18.14
C LEU A 118 23.74 0.39 -17.54
N GLU A 119 24.67 -0.18 -16.80
CA GLU A 119 24.47 -1.47 -16.12
C GLU A 119 23.39 -1.36 -15.04
N SER A 120 23.41 -0.29 -14.25
CA SER A 120 22.41 -0.04 -13.23
C SER A 120 21.01 0.11 -13.84
N PHE A 121 20.90 0.80 -14.98
CA PHE A 121 19.65 0.95 -15.72
C PHE A 121 19.14 -0.39 -16.25
N LEU A 122 20.00 -1.19 -16.89
CA LEU A 122 19.61 -2.49 -17.44
C LEU A 122 19.23 -3.48 -16.34
N LEU A 123 19.97 -3.51 -15.24
CA LEU A 123 19.64 -4.35 -14.10
C LEU A 123 18.31 -3.93 -13.46
N ALA A 124 18.07 -2.62 -13.30
CA ALA A 124 16.79 -2.12 -12.79
C ALA A 124 15.62 -2.47 -13.71
N LEU A 125 15.80 -2.38 -15.03
CA LEU A 125 14.80 -2.78 -16.02
C LEU A 125 14.50 -4.28 -15.91
N MET A 126 15.53 -5.11 -15.81
CA MET A 126 15.37 -6.56 -15.72
C MET A 126 14.67 -7.00 -14.43
N ILE A 127 15.10 -6.48 -13.27
CA ILE A 127 14.49 -6.82 -11.97
C ILE A 127 13.02 -6.38 -11.93
N ASN A 128 12.71 -5.20 -12.46
CA ASN A 128 11.35 -4.65 -12.43
C ASN A 128 10.44 -5.18 -13.55
N SER A 129 10.97 -5.83 -14.58
CA SER A 129 10.16 -6.40 -15.67
C SER A 129 9.03 -7.32 -15.18
N ARG A 130 9.21 -7.98 -14.02
CA ARG A 130 8.17 -8.78 -13.35
C ARG A 130 6.87 -8.01 -13.09
N GLN A 131 6.95 -6.69 -12.94
CA GLN A 131 5.79 -5.83 -12.68
C GLN A 131 4.88 -5.64 -13.91
N ILE A 132 5.37 -5.95 -15.12
CA ILE A 132 4.57 -5.84 -16.36
C ILE A 132 3.32 -6.73 -16.28
N PHE A 133 3.43 -7.93 -15.73
CA PHE A 133 2.29 -8.85 -15.60
C PHE A 133 1.21 -8.31 -14.65
N TYR A 134 1.62 -7.72 -13.51
CA TYR A 134 0.69 -7.06 -12.60
C TYR A 134 0.03 -5.84 -13.25
N ALA A 135 0.81 -5.02 -13.96
CA ALA A 135 0.30 -3.85 -14.67
C ALA A 135 -0.76 -4.24 -15.74
N LEU A 136 -0.52 -5.31 -16.50
CA LEU A 136 -1.45 -5.82 -17.50
C LEU A 136 -2.74 -6.35 -16.87
N SER A 137 -2.65 -7.12 -15.79
CA SER A 137 -3.84 -7.64 -15.09
C SER A 137 -4.65 -6.54 -14.39
N ALA A 138 -3.99 -5.53 -13.83
CA ALA A 138 -4.60 -4.37 -13.19
C ALA A 138 -5.30 -3.40 -14.17
N LEU A 139 -5.07 -3.54 -15.48
CA LEU A 139 -5.70 -2.68 -16.49
C LEU A 139 -7.24 -2.75 -16.44
N SER A 140 -7.77 -3.93 -16.15
CA SER A 140 -9.21 -4.17 -15.97
C SER A 140 -9.74 -3.59 -14.65
N LEU A 141 -8.93 -3.60 -13.60
CA LEU A 141 -9.25 -3.09 -12.26
C LEU A 141 -9.39 -1.56 -12.26
N PHE A 142 -8.55 -0.87 -13.03
CA PHE A 142 -8.56 0.60 -13.12
C PHE A 142 -9.52 1.15 -14.18
N ARG A 143 -10.38 0.31 -14.75
CA ARG A 143 -11.35 0.69 -15.78
C ARG A 143 -12.47 1.52 -15.14
N GLY A 144 -12.57 2.80 -15.49
CA GLY A 144 -13.55 3.73 -14.94
C GLY A 144 -13.05 4.63 -13.79
N VAL A 145 -11.78 4.52 -13.41
CA VAL A 145 -11.14 5.46 -12.46
C VAL A 145 -10.72 6.74 -13.20
N GLU A 146 -10.86 7.90 -12.54
CA GLU A 146 -10.38 9.19 -13.05
C GLU A 146 -8.90 9.15 -13.45
N LYS A 147 -8.56 9.80 -14.58
CA LYS A 147 -7.20 9.77 -15.16
C LYS A 147 -6.09 10.16 -14.18
N LYS A 148 -6.31 11.17 -13.32
CA LYS A 148 -5.31 11.63 -12.34
C LYS A 148 -4.98 10.55 -11.30
N LYS A 149 -6.01 9.93 -10.72
CA LYS A 149 -5.87 8.84 -9.73
C LYS A 149 -5.25 7.61 -10.38
N LYS A 150 -5.60 7.34 -11.65
CA LYS A 150 -5.07 6.21 -12.41
C LYS A 150 -3.54 6.26 -12.56
N TRP A 151 -2.95 7.42 -12.87
CA TRP A 151 -1.48 7.53 -12.95
C TRP A 151 -0.80 7.20 -11.64
N TYR A 152 -1.34 7.70 -10.53
CA TYR A 152 -0.83 7.37 -9.20
C TYR A 152 -0.97 5.88 -8.87
N LEU A 153 -2.13 5.28 -9.15
CA LEU A 153 -2.37 3.86 -8.94
C LEU A 153 -1.44 2.95 -9.75
N ILE A 154 -1.04 3.38 -10.96
CA ILE A 154 -0.06 2.68 -11.79
C ILE A 154 1.33 2.79 -11.15
N PHE A 155 1.70 3.98 -10.68
CA PHE A 155 2.98 4.22 -10.03
C PHE A 155 3.13 3.46 -8.70
N SER A 156 2.08 3.45 -7.88
CA SER A 156 2.09 2.85 -6.54
C SER A 156 1.76 1.34 -6.55
N LEU A 157 1.86 0.68 -7.69
CA LEU A 157 1.43 -0.71 -7.83
C LEU A 157 2.51 -1.66 -7.29
N THR A 158 2.23 -2.29 -6.15
CA THR A 158 3.04 -3.38 -5.58
C THR A 158 2.24 -4.67 -5.55
N ASP A 159 2.89 -5.79 -5.27
CA ASP A 159 2.25 -7.10 -5.08
C ASP A 159 1.25 -7.10 -3.92
N GLU A 160 1.54 -6.41 -2.81
CA GLU A 160 0.59 -6.32 -1.68
C GLU A 160 -0.56 -5.37 -2.00
N THR A 161 -0.27 -4.25 -2.68
CA THR A 161 -1.33 -3.33 -3.15
C THR A 161 -2.22 -4.05 -4.16
N PHE A 162 -1.66 -4.73 -5.14
CA PHE A 162 -2.38 -5.50 -6.14
C PHE A 162 -3.23 -6.62 -5.51
N ALA A 163 -2.66 -7.40 -4.59
CA ALA A 163 -3.39 -8.45 -3.88
C ALA A 163 -4.55 -7.86 -3.08
N LEU A 164 -4.33 -6.77 -2.33
CA LEU A 164 -5.36 -6.13 -1.52
C LEU A 164 -6.51 -5.58 -2.38
N LEU A 165 -6.18 -4.95 -3.51
CA LEU A 165 -7.18 -4.40 -4.42
C LEU A 165 -8.02 -5.49 -5.13
N ASN A 166 -7.47 -6.69 -5.33
CA ASN A 166 -8.22 -7.82 -5.90
C ASN A 166 -9.05 -8.57 -4.84
N LEU A 167 -8.57 -8.64 -3.60
CA LEU A 167 -9.25 -9.36 -2.52
C LEU A 167 -10.38 -8.55 -1.87
N LYS A 168 -10.30 -7.21 -1.88
CA LYS A 168 -11.26 -6.35 -1.17
C LYS A 168 -11.97 -5.40 -2.10
N LYS A 169 -13.30 -5.45 -2.05
CA LYS A 169 -14.19 -4.49 -2.71
C LYS A 169 -14.79 -3.55 -1.65
N PRO A 170 -15.08 -2.28 -2.00
CA PRO A 170 -15.76 -1.37 -1.09
C PRO A 170 -17.07 -2.01 -0.64
N ARG A 171 -17.36 -2.01 0.67
CA ARG A 171 -18.65 -2.51 1.16
C ARG A 171 -19.78 -1.68 0.53
N PRO A 172 -20.78 -2.30 -0.12
CA PRO A 172 -22.00 -1.59 -0.46
C PRO A 172 -22.68 -1.20 0.85
N SER A 173 -23.04 0.07 0.99
CA SER A 173 -23.56 0.70 2.22
C SER A 173 -24.94 0.18 2.70
N SER A 174 -25.33 -1.05 2.36
CA SER A 174 -26.66 -1.62 2.61
C SER A 174 -26.68 -2.95 3.38
N GLN A 175 -25.61 -3.35 4.08
CA GLN A 175 -25.61 -4.57 4.91
C GLN A 175 -25.30 -4.31 6.39
N SER A 176 -25.87 -3.23 6.93
CA SER A 176 -26.00 -3.02 8.37
C SER A 176 -27.41 -2.52 8.68
N ALA A 177 -28.42 -3.28 8.28
CA ALA A 177 -29.77 -3.12 8.77
C ALA A 177 -30.35 -4.51 8.99
N ASN A 178 -30.65 -4.80 10.26
CA ASN A 178 -31.45 -5.94 10.68
C ASN A 178 -32.67 -6.11 9.75
N PRO A 179 -32.91 -7.29 9.15
CA PRO A 179 -34.01 -7.52 8.21
C PRO A 179 -35.42 -7.29 8.78
N ASN A 180 -35.55 -6.96 10.08
CA ASN A 180 -36.85 -6.88 10.75
C ASN A 180 -37.43 -5.46 10.95
N THR A 181 -36.83 -4.39 10.40
CA THR A 181 -37.35 -3.02 10.57
C THR A 181 -37.46 -2.24 9.25
N LEU A 182 -38.32 -2.69 8.33
CA LEU A 182 -38.69 -1.89 7.15
C LEU A 182 -40.20 -1.82 6.94
N LYS A 183 -40.87 -0.96 7.73
CA LYS A 183 -42.17 -0.36 7.39
C LYS A 183 -42.19 1.11 7.80
N THR A 184 -41.52 1.98 7.06
CA THR A 184 -41.83 3.41 7.05
C THR A 184 -41.41 4.08 5.73
N SER A 185 -42.45 4.48 4.98
CA SER A 185 -42.59 5.62 4.05
C SER A 185 -41.64 5.82 2.83
N PRO A 186 -42.18 6.06 1.60
CA PRO A 186 -41.41 6.02 0.33
C PRO A 186 -40.59 7.27 -0.02
N LYS A 187 -40.57 8.32 0.82
CA LYS A 187 -39.98 9.64 0.47
C LYS A 187 -38.69 10.02 1.21
N SER A 188 -38.15 9.13 2.06
CA SER A 188 -36.94 9.37 2.87
C SER A 188 -35.69 8.63 2.35
N GLN A 189 -35.83 7.74 1.38
CA GLN A 189 -34.73 6.86 0.90
C GLN A 189 -33.82 7.50 -0.17
N ALA A 190 -34.06 8.74 -0.58
CA ALA A 190 -33.29 9.40 -1.64
C ALA A 190 -32.05 10.17 -1.16
N ALA A 191 -31.89 10.45 0.14
CA ALA A 191 -30.97 11.49 0.61
C ALA A 191 -29.71 11.02 1.38
N HIS A 192 -29.51 9.74 1.70
CA HIS A 192 -28.27 9.32 2.37
C HIS A 192 -27.80 7.93 1.96
N LYS A 193 -27.49 7.77 0.67
CA LYS A 193 -26.79 6.60 0.15
C LYS A 193 -25.46 7.05 -0.44
N ALA A 194 -24.49 7.34 0.42
CA ALA A 194 -23.12 7.56 -0.02
C ALA A 194 -22.58 6.22 -0.56
N LYS A 195 -22.67 6.06 -1.88
CA LYS A 195 -21.96 5.01 -2.61
C LYS A 195 -20.48 5.35 -2.48
N ILE A 196 -19.72 4.54 -1.74
CA ILE A 196 -18.26 4.72 -1.67
C ILE A 196 -17.73 4.60 -3.10
N ASP A 197 -17.11 5.67 -3.58
CA ASP A 197 -16.50 5.70 -4.90
C ASP A 197 -15.29 4.76 -4.90
N SER A 198 -15.36 3.75 -5.77
CA SER A 198 -14.33 2.70 -5.85
C SER A 198 -12.95 3.26 -6.18
N GLY A 199 -12.88 4.39 -6.90
CA GLY A 199 -11.60 5.03 -7.25
C GLY A 199 -10.94 5.70 -6.05
N TYR A 200 -11.71 6.35 -5.17
CA TYR A 200 -11.18 6.90 -3.92
C TYR A 200 -10.70 5.80 -2.98
N PHE A 201 -11.42 4.69 -2.87
CA PHE A 201 -10.99 3.56 -2.03
C PHE A 201 -9.65 2.98 -2.49
N MET A 202 -9.49 2.73 -3.79
CA MET A 202 -8.23 2.25 -4.37
C MET A 202 -7.09 3.25 -4.14
N PHE A 203 -7.36 4.53 -4.36
CA PHE A 203 -6.38 5.60 -4.17
C PHE A 203 -5.87 5.69 -2.73
N PHE A 204 -6.75 5.60 -1.73
CA PHE A 204 -6.33 5.66 -0.33
C PHE A 204 -5.54 4.43 0.10
N ILE A 205 -5.85 3.23 -0.41
CA ILE A 205 -5.02 2.04 -0.17
C ILE A 205 -3.60 2.27 -0.67
N ALA A 206 -3.46 2.70 -1.93
CA ALA A 206 -2.17 3.02 -2.53
C ALA A 206 -1.40 4.08 -1.74
N LEU A 207 -2.09 5.17 -1.36
CA LEU A 207 -1.50 6.28 -0.62
C LEU A 207 -1.02 5.86 0.78
N LEU A 208 -1.84 5.08 1.49
CA LEU A 208 -1.48 4.57 2.81
C LEU A 208 -0.24 3.67 2.70
N ASN A 209 -0.22 2.72 1.77
CA ASN A 209 0.93 1.84 1.57
C ASN A 209 2.22 2.62 1.26
N GLN A 210 2.17 3.59 0.34
CA GLN A 210 3.35 4.42 0.05
C GLN A 210 3.78 5.23 1.27
N THR A 211 2.84 5.82 2.02
CA THR A 211 3.13 6.60 3.22
C THR A 211 3.82 5.74 4.28
N TYR A 212 3.36 4.50 4.48
CA TYR A 212 3.99 3.56 5.41
C TYR A 212 5.41 3.20 4.98
N TRP A 213 5.63 2.96 3.69
CA TRP A 213 6.97 2.72 3.14
C TRP A 213 7.93 3.88 3.41
N VAL A 214 7.49 5.11 3.10
CA VAL A 214 8.29 6.33 3.28
C VAL A 214 8.61 6.58 4.75
N ILE A 215 7.63 6.41 5.65
CA ILE A 215 7.84 6.53 7.10
C ILE A 215 8.87 5.50 7.56
N GLY A 216 8.79 4.26 7.07
CA GLY A 216 9.80 3.23 7.32
C GLY A 216 11.18 3.69 6.89
N CYS A 217 11.33 4.09 5.62
CA CYS A 217 12.60 4.56 5.05
C CYS A 217 13.24 5.68 5.86
N VAL A 218 12.46 6.71 6.21
CA VAL A 218 12.94 7.87 6.95
C VAL A 218 13.25 7.50 8.41
N SER A 219 12.36 6.76 9.07
CA SER A 219 12.58 6.35 10.48
C SER A 219 13.82 5.47 10.63
N GLY A 220 14.06 4.51 9.73
CA GLY A 220 15.27 3.70 9.75
C GLY A 220 16.54 4.52 9.50
N ALA A 221 16.49 5.45 8.54
CA ALA A 221 17.61 6.34 8.28
C ALA A 221 17.90 7.26 9.47
N LEU A 222 16.88 7.81 10.15
CA LEU A 222 17.08 8.63 11.35
C LEU A 222 17.59 7.79 12.52
N LEU A 223 17.04 6.60 12.73
CA LEU A 223 17.46 5.68 13.77
C LEU A 223 18.94 5.31 13.64
N SER A 224 19.41 5.08 12.42
CA SER A 224 20.82 4.79 12.16
C SER A 224 21.75 5.96 12.52
N GLN A 225 21.29 7.22 12.55
CA GLN A 225 22.13 8.38 12.91
C GLN A 225 22.48 8.38 14.39
N HIS A 226 21.52 7.94 15.20
CA HIS A 226 21.71 7.81 16.64
C HIS A 226 22.51 6.54 17.01
N LEU A 227 22.61 5.56 16.10
CA LEU A 227 23.37 4.32 16.24
C LEU A 227 24.80 4.46 15.67
N THR A 228 25.48 5.57 15.97
CA THR A 228 26.79 5.97 15.44
C THR A 228 27.96 5.09 15.89
N SER A 229 27.78 4.24 16.91
CA SER A 229 28.78 3.30 17.41
C SER A 229 28.83 1.96 16.67
N PHE A 230 28.00 1.75 15.65
CA PHE A 230 28.01 0.50 14.89
C PHE A 230 29.15 0.49 13.86
N ASN A 231 30.15 -0.34 14.12
CA ASN A 231 31.32 -0.53 13.26
C ASN A 231 30.90 -0.97 11.84
N ALA A 232 31.33 -0.21 10.84
CA ALA A 232 30.99 -0.44 9.43
C ALA A 232 31.73 -1.64 8.79
N GLN A 233 32.62 -2.33 9.52
CA GLN A 233 33.36 -3.49 9.01
C GLN A 233 32.46 -4.63 8.49
N GLY A 234 31.20 -4.74 8.94
CA GLY A 234 30.24 -5.73 8.44
C GLY A 234 29.46 -5.33 7.17
N MET A 235 29.62 -4.10 6.67
CA MET A 235 28.71 -3.58 5.64
C MET A 235 28.87 -4.25 4.27
N ALA A 236 30.09 -4.59 3.88
CA ALA A 236 30.33 -5.34 2.64
C ALA A 236 29.65 -6.72 2.67
N PHE A 237 29.59 -7.36 3.85
CA PHE A 237 28.85 -8.60 4.04
C PHE A 237 27.35 -8.40 3.86
N VAL A 238 26.78 -7.31 4.41
CA VAL A 238 25.35 -7.00 4.27
C VAL A 238 24.97 -6.75 2.80
N MET A 239 25.79 -6.01 2.04
CA MET A 239 25.51 -5.75 0.61
C MET A 239 25.45 -7.05 -0.20
N ASN A 240 26.42 -7.94 0.00
CA ASN A 240 26.44 -9.23 -0.68
C ASN A 240 25.29 -10.14 -0.21
N ALA A 241 24.99 -10.11 1.09
CA ALA A 241 23.88 -10.87 1.67
C ALA A 241 22.52 -10.44 1.08
N ILE A 242 22.33 -9.16 0.74
CA ILE A 242 21.09 -8.69 0.09
C ILE A 242 20.90 -9.36 -1.26
N PHE A 243 21.94 -9.44 -2.10
CA PHE A 243 21.82 -10.15 -3.38
C PHE A 243 21.51 -11.64 -3.19
N ILE A 244 22.10 -12.29 -2.18
CA ILE A 244 21.82 -13.69 -1.85
C ILE A 244 20.38 -13.85 -1.35
N VAL A 245 19.91 -12.97 -0.46
CA VAL A 245 18.53 -13.00 0.06
C VAL A 245 17.54 -12.78 -1.07
N LEU A 246 17.76 -11.78 -1.93
CA LEU A 246 16.92 -11.54 -3.11
C LEU A 246 16.89 -12.76 -4.03
N PHE A 247 18.04 -13.40 -4.27
CA PHE A 247 18.11 -14.63 -5.04
C PHE A 247 17.32 -15.78 -4.39
N ILE A 248 17.47 -15.99 -3.08
CA ILE A 248 16.76 -17.04 -2.33
C ILE A 248 15.25 -16.78 -2.33
N GLU A 249 14.82 -15.53 -2.14
CA GLU A 249 13.42 -15.15 -2.22
C GLU A 249 12.83 -15.50 -3.57
N GLN A 250 13.53 -15.16 -4.66
CA GLN A 250 13.08 -15.56 -6.00
C GLN A 250 13.06 -17.08 -6.14
N TRP A 251 14.13 -17.79 -5.72
CA TRP A 251 14.25 -19.24 -5.81
C TRP A 251 13.13 -20.01 -5.09
N ARG A 252 12.62 -19.46 -3.98
CA ARG A 252 11.51 -20.05 -3.21
C ARG A 252 10.15 -19.81 -3.85
N VAL A 253 9.97 -18.71 -4.57
CA VAL A 253 8.68 -18.31 -5.16
C VAL A 253 8.43 -19.00 -6.50
N VAL A 254 9.44 -19.08 -7.37
CA VAL A 254 9.25 -19.69 -8.70
C VAL A 254 9.30 -21.22 -8.66
N ARG A 255 8.34 -21.86 -9.33
CA ARG A 255 8.29 -23.32 -9.50
C ARG A 255 9.36 -23.82 -10.48
N ASP A 256 9.54 -23.10 -11.59
CA ASP A 256 10.60 -23.39 -12.56
C ASP A 256 11.88 -22.66 -12.18
N LYS A 257 12.91 -23.42 -11.83
CA LYS A 257 14.23 -22.91 -11.41
C LYS A 257 15.21 -22.79 -12.57
N SER A 258 14.81 -23.15 -13.79
CA SER A 258 15.65 -23.03 -14.98
C SER A 258 16.23 -21.63 -15.14
N PRO A 259 15.45 -20.53 -14.96
CA PRO A 259 16.01 -19.19 -15.11
C PRO A 259 17.12 -18.85 -14.11
N ALA A 260 16.99 -19.31 -12.87
CA ALA A 260 17.99 -19.10 -11.85
C ALA A 260 19.27 -19.90 -12.11
N LEU A 261 19.15 -21.16 -12.56
CA LEU A 261 20.30 -21.99 -12.93
C LEU A 261 21.04 -21.40 -14.14
N ILE A 262 20.32 -21.01 -15.19
CA ILE A 262 20.89 -20.35 -16.37
C ILE A 262 21.63 -19.08 -15.95
N GLY A 263 21.02 -18.28 -15.09
CA GLY A 263 21.64 -17.08 -14.53
C GLY A 263 23.00 -17.37 -13.88
N ILE A 264 23.08 -18.39 -13.02
CA ILE A 264 24.34 -18.78 -12.36
C ILE A 264 25.39 -19.23 -13.38
N PHE A 265 25.05 -20.19 -14.25
CA PHE A 265 26.01 -20.75 -15.20
C PHE A 265 26.52 -19.71 -16.19
N VAL A 266 25.62 -18.91 -16.76
CA VAL A 266 25.99 -17.85 -17.71
C VAL A 266 26.85 -16.80 -17.03
N SER A 267 26.52 -16.39 -15.81
CA SER A 267 27.32 -15.39 -15.08
C SER A 267 28.73 -15.89 -14.76
N LEU A 268 28.89 -17.18 -14.41
CA LEU A 268 30.20 -17.78 -14.18
C LEU A 268 31.04 -17.87 -15.46
N ILE A 269 30.42 -18.26 -16.58
CA ILE A 269 31.08 -18.31 -17.89
C ILE A 269 31.51 -16.89 -18.32
N CYS A 270 30.63 -15.92 -18.20
CA CYS A 270 30.94 -14.53 -18.53
C CYS A 270 32.02 -13.95 -17.60
N LEU A 271 32.02 -14.30 -16.30
CA LEU A 271 33.07 -13.90 -15.38
C LEU A 271 34.43 -14.47 -15.77
N TRP A 272 34.45 -15.73 -16.21
CA TRP A 272 35.66 -16.40 -16.68
C TRP A 272 36.19 -15.80 -18.00
N ILE A 273 35.30 -15.38 -18.91
CA ILE A 273 35.67 -14.84 -20.24
C ILE A 273 36.00 -13.34 -20.19
N PHE A 274 35.15 -12.53 -19.58
CA PHE A 274 35.21 -11.06 -19.64
C PHE A 274 35.87 -10.42 -18.41
N GLY A 275 36.12 -11.19 -17.35
CA GLY A 275 36.69 -10.69 -16.11
C GLY A 275 35.71 -9.88 -15.25
N LYS A 276 36.12 -9.61 -14.00
CA LYS A 276 35.26 -9.03 -12.95
C LYS A 276 34.68 -7.64 -13.24
N ASP A 277 35.29 -6.87 -14.15
CA ASP A 277 34.92 -5.46 -14.35
C ASP A 277 33.78 -5.30 -15.36
N ILE A 278 33.65 -6.23 -16.33
CA ILE A 278 32.68 -6.12 -17.43
C ILE A 278 31.68 -7.28 -17.45
N PHE A 279 31.93 -8.40 -16.75
CA PHE A 279 31.12 -9.62 -16.89
C PHE A 279 29.62 -9.44 -16.69
N LEU A 280 29.19 -8.47 -15.88
CA LEU A 280 27.79 -8.29 -15.50
C LEU A 280 26.91 -7.95 -16.72
N LEU A 281 27.36 -7.03 -17.58
CA LEU A 281 26.59 -6.60 -18.74
C LEU A 281 26.39 -7.71 -19.80
N PRO A 282 27.43 -8.42 -20.29
CA PRO A 282 27.28 -9.57 -21.17
C PRO A 282 26.43 -10.68 -20.55
N SER A 283 26.55 -10.92 -19.23
CA SER A 283 25.74 -11.91 -18.53
C SER A 283 24.25 -11.59 -18.66
N LEU A 284 23.85 -10.36 -18.36
CA LEU A 284 22.45 -9.93 -18.43
C LEU A 284 21.86 -10.10 -19.84
N VAL A 285 22.60 -9.67 -20.86
CA VAL A 285 22.18 -9.79 -22.27
C VAL A 285 22.05 -11.25 -22.68
N LEU A 286 23.04 -12.08 -22.34
CA LEU A 286 23.05 -13.50 -22.72
C LEU A 286 21.97 -14.29 -21.98
N ILE A 287 21.75 -14.01 -20.69
CA ILE A 287 20.64 -14.59 -19.91
C ILE A 287 19.30 -14.23 -20.57
N CYS A 288 19.07 -12.96 -20.92
CA CYS A 288 17.85 -12.55 -21.62
C CYS A 288 17.64 -13.33 -22.92
N ALA A 289 18.68 -13.38 -23.76
CA ALA A 289 18.62 -14.05 -25.06
C ALA A 289 18.30 -15.54 -24.91
N LEU A 290 18.96 -16.22 -23.96
CA LEU A 290 18.74 -17.64 -23.69
C LEU A 290 17.35 -17.92 -23.12
N LEU A 291 16.88 -17.10 -22.17
CA LEU A 291 15.54 -17.27 -21.61
C LEU A 291 14.46 -17.05 -22.67
N PHE A 292 14.59 -16.00 -23.48
CA PHE A 292 13.65 -15.75 -24.58
C PHE A 292 13.62 -16.91 -25.59
N TRP A 293 14.78 -17.48 -25.90
CA TRP A 293 14.90 -18.64 -26.77
C TRP A 293 14.23 -19.90 -26.19
N LEU A 294 14.42 -20.16 -24.89
CA LEU A 294 13.80 -21.31 -24.21
C LEU A 294 12.30 -21.16 -24.05
N GLU A 295 11.81 -19.94 -23.75
CA GLU A 295 10.38 -19.63 -23.67
C GLU A 295 9.70 -19.88 -25.02
N LYS A 296 10.36 -19.45 -26.12
CA LYS A 296 9.90 -19.68 -27.49
C LYS A 296 9.84 -21.17 -27.82
N ASP A 297 10.88 -21.94 -27.49
CA ASP A 297 10.90 -23.39 -27.74
C ASP A 297 9.81 -24.14 -26.94
N LYS A 298 9.60 -23.79 -25.66
CA LYS A 298 8.51 -24.33 -24.83
C LYS A 298 7.13 -24.01 -25.42
N SER A 299 6.92 -22.78 -25.89
CA SER A 299 5.67 -22.36 -26.53
C SER A 299 5.39 -23.18 -27.80
N LEU A 300 6.41 -23.42 -28.63
CA LEU A 300 6.30 -24.20 -29.87
C LEU A 300 6.00 -25.68 -29.59
N LYS A 301 6.64 -26.28 -28.57
CA LYS A 301 6.38 -27.67 -28.16
C LYS A 301 4.98 -27.85 -27.55
N SER A 302 4.52 -26.90 -26.73
CA SER A 302 3.17 -26.90 -26.16
C SER A 302 2.10 -26.86 -27.25
N ASN A 303 2.23 -25.98 -28.24
CA ASN A 303 1.28 -25.89 -29.36
C ASN A 303 1.28 -27.12 -30.29
N LYS A 304 2.39 -27.87 -30.36
CA LYS A 304 2.44 -29.15 -31.08
C LYS A 304 1.82 -30.32 -30.32
N PHE A 305 1.70 -30.24 -28.99
CA PHE A 305 1.08 -31.28 -28.18
C PHE A 305 -0.45 -31.13 -28.07
N PHE A 306 -0.97 -29.93 -28.36
CA PHE A 306 -2.39 -29.61 -28.43
C PHE A 306 -2.99 -29.68 -29.86
N LYS A 307 -2.21 -30.09 -30.85
CA LYS A 307 -2.66 -30.41 -32.21
C LYS A 307 -2.50 -31.90 -32.46
#